data_AF-A0A520AB63-F1
#
_entry.id   AF-A0A520AB63-F1
#
_cell.length_a   1.000
_cell.length_b   1.000
_cell.length_c   1.000
_cell.angle_alpha   90.00
_cell.angle_beta   90.00
_cell.angle_gamma   90.00
#
_symmetry.space_group_name_H-M   'P 1'
#
loop_
_entity.id
_entity.type
_entity.pdbx_description
1 polymer ?
#
loop_
_entity_poly.entity_id
_entity_poly.type
_entity_poly.pdbx_seq_one_letter_code
_entity_poly.pdbx_strand_id
1 'polypeptide(L)'
;MNPSLLAIPAAVLLIGATNVPRDWAATLRMDAKAYHNQIADNHPGPYNKLDPGFARRNDAGLALALRRAATAGDYPGYLWAMRGYVASFNDGHVALDLDQPAPLPIRWPGFLT
;
A
#
# COMPACT_ATOMS: atom_id res chain seq x y z
N MET A 1 66.07 -8.71 8.03
CA MET A 1 64.91 -9.13 7.25
C MET A 1 63.84 -8.05 7.40
N ASN A 2 63.54 -7.32 6.33
CA ASN A 2 62.55 -6.22 6.31
C ASN A 2 61.16 -6.80 6.04
N PRO A 3 60.13 -6.52 6.85
CA PRO A 3 58.76 -6.77 6.41
C PRO A 3 58.26 -5.54 5.66
N SER A 4 58.14 -5.65 4.35
CA SER A 4 57.43 -4.68 3.53
C SER A 4 55.94 -4.75 3.87
N LEU A 5 55.40 -3.67 4.46
CA LEU A 5 53.97 -3.49 4.69
C LEU A 5 53.29 -3.12 3.36
N LEU A 6 52.49 -4.04 2.81
CA LEU A 6 51.55 -3.76 1.74
C LEU A 6 50.37 -2.95 2.30
N ALA A 7 50.31 -1.67 1.97
CA ALA A 7 49.13 -0.85 2.21
C ALA A 7 48.02 -1.25 1.23
N ILE A 8 46.94 -1.83 1.74
CA ILE A 8 45.70 -2.05 0.99
C ILE A 8 44.92 -0.73 1.02
N PRO A 9 44.56 -0.11 -0.12
CA PRO A 9 43.72 1.07 -0.10
C PRO A 9 42.30 0.63 0.28
N ALA A 10 41.79 1.16 1.39
CA ALA A 10 40.39 1.03 1.75
C ALA A 10 39.54 1.80 0.73
N ALA A 11 38.92 1.08 -0.20
CA ALA A 11 37.88 1.63 -1.05
C ALA A 11 36.66 1.94 -0.18
N VAL A 12 36.42 3.23 0.07
CA VAL A 12 35.21 3.70 0.76
C VAL A 12 34.05 3.53 -0.21
N LEU A 13 33.23 2.50 0.01
CA LEU A 13 31.91 2.38 -0.63
C LEU A 13 31.01 3.47 -0.06
N LEU A 14 30.88 4.59 -0.77
CA LEU A 14 29.74 5.50 -0.55
C LEU A 14 28.47 4.74 -0.96
N ILE A 15 27.82 4.11 0.00
CA ILE A 15 26.42 3.71 -0.13
C ILE A 15 25.62 5.00 -0.02
N GLY A 16 25.56 5.76 -1.12
CA GLY A 16 24.52 6.76 -1.28
C GLY A 16 23.19 6.01 -1.26
N ALA A 17 22.30 6.33 -0.33
CA ALA A 17 20.92 5.87 -0.37
C ALA A 17 20.32 6.38 -1.68
N THR A 18 20.35 5.55 -2.73
CA THR A 18 19.64 5.84 -3.96
C THR A 18 18.17 5.87 -3.58
N ASN A 19 17.57 7.06 -3.59
CA ASN A 19 16.15 7.25 -3.38
C ASN A 19 15.43 6.72 -4.63
N VAL A 20 15.40 5.39 -4.79
CA VAL A 20 14.75 4.72 -5.91
C VAL A 20 13.27 5.12 -5.83
N PRO A 21 12.71 5.76 -6.87
CA PRO A 21 11.31 6.12 -6.88
C PRO A 21 10.47 4.86 -6.65
N ARG A 22 9.57 4.91 -5.66
CA ARG A 22 8.68 3.77 -5.38
C ARG A 22 7.71 3.59 -6.54
N ASP A 23 7.58 2.35 -7.02
CA ASP A 23 6.52 1.96 -7.94
C ASP A 23 5.21 1.78 -7.18
N TRP A 24 4.43 2.85 -7.09
CA TRP A 24 3.14 2.86 -6.39
C TRP A 24 2.08 1.97 -7.03
N ALA A 25 2.16 1.73 -8.34
CA ALA A 25 1.27 0.81 -9.01
C ALA A 25 1.55 -0.64 -8.60
N ALA A 26 2.83 -1.04 -8.56
CA ALA A 26 3.23 -2.35 -8.06
C ALA A 26 2.90 -2.52 -6.57
N THR A 27 3.20 -1.51 -5.74
CA THR A 27 2.85 -1.51 -4.31
C THR A 27 1.34 -1.70 -4.12
N LEU A 28 0.49 -0.94 -4.84
CA LEU A 28 -0.97 -1.09 -4.74
C LEU A 28 -1.44 -2.50 -5.10
N ARG A 29 -0.90 -3.11 -6.17
CA ARG A 29 -1.29 -4.48 -6.55
C ARG A 29 -0.91 -5.51 -5.48
N MET A 30 0.27 -5.35 -4.88
CA MET A 30 0.76 -6.24 -3.84
C MET A 30 -0.07 -6.10 -2.57
N ASP A 31 -0.24 -4.88 -2.06
CA ASP A 31 -0.91 -4.63 -0.79
C ASP A 31 -2.42 -4.91 -0.88
N ALA A 32 -3.07 -4.62 -2.01
CA ALA A 32 -4.48 -4.99 -2.21
C ALA A 32 -4.70 -6.51 -2.19
N LYS A 33 -3.78 -7.29 -2.78
CA LYS A 33 -3.85 -8.77 -2.71
C LYS A 33 -3.58 -9.27 -1.30
N ALA A 34 -2.61 -8.68 -0.60
CA ALA A 34 -2.33 -9.03 0.78
C ALA A 34 -3.56 -8.74 1.67
N TYR A 35 -4.16 -7.57 1.53
CA TYR A 35 -5.37 -7.19 2.25
C TYR A 35 -6.54 -8.13 1.95
N HIS A 36 -6.77 -8.45 0.68
CA HIS A 36 -7.80 -9.42 0.26
C HIS A 36 -7.67 -10.74 0.99
N ASN A 37 -6.46 -11.29 1.04
CA ASN A 37 -6.18 -12.57 1.68
C ASN A 37 -6.34 -12.46 3.20
N GLN A 38 -5.84 -11.39 3.83
CA GLN A 38 -6.02 -11.18 5.26
C GLN A 38 -7.50 -11.10 5.66
N ILE A 39 -8.34 -10.46 4.85
CA ILE A 39 -9.79 -10.44 5.08
C ILE A 39 -10.40 -11.83 4.90
N ALA A 40 -10.04 -12.56 3.85
CA ALA A 40 -10.58 -13.89 3.60
C ALA A 40 -10.20 -14.89 4.70
N ASP A 41 -8.98 -14.80 5.22
CA ASP A 41 -8.42 -15.76 6.17
C ASP A 41 -8.84 -15.45 7.62
N ASN A 42 -8.96 -14.16 7.98
CA ASN A 42 -9.10 -13.75 9.38
C ASN A 42 -10.40 -13.02 9.72
N HIS A 43 -11.16 -12.52 8.74
CA HIS A 43 -12.41 -11.82 9.03
C HIS A 43 -13.55 -12.83 9.24
N PRO A 44 -14.48 -12.61 10.20
CA PRO A 44 -15.63 -13.50 10.40
C PRO A 44 -16.71 -13.39 9.30
N GLY A 45 -16.70 -12.30 8.54
CA GLY A 45 -17.68 -11.96 7.50
C GLY A 45 -18.00 -13.08 6.49
N PRO A 46 -17.02 -13.79 5.89
CA PRO A 46 -17.28 -14.89 4.95
C PRO A 46 -18.12 -16.04 5.53
N TYR A 47 -18.13 -16.23 6.84
CA TYR A 47 -18.89 -17.30 7.51
C TYR A 47 -20.28 -16.84 8.00
N ASN A 48 -20.60 -15.55 7.85
CA ASN A 48 -21.88 -15.00 8.27
C ASN A 48 -23.00 -15.39 7.29
N LYS A 49 -23.87 -16.32 7.70
CA LYS A 49 -25.01 -16.77 6.88
C LYS A 49 -26.04 -15.67 6.61
N LEU A 50 -26.09 -14.62 7.42
CA LEU A 50 -26.98 -13.47 7.21
C LEU A 50 -26.43 -12.47 6.21
N ASP A 51 -25.14 -12.61 5.84
CA ASP A 51 -24.48 -11.76 4.84
C ASP A 51 -23.67 -12.61 3.84
N PRO A 52 -24.34 -13.35 2.94
CA PRO A 52 -23.66 -14.13 1.91
C PRO A 52 -22.90 -13.26 0.89
N GLY A 53 -23.05 -11.93 0.95
CA GLY A 53 -22.40 -10.99 0.03
C GLY A 53 -20.98 -10.60 0.41
N PHE A 54 -20.51 -10.96 1.63
CA PHE A 54 -19.24 -10.48 2.16
C PHE A 54 -18.04 -10.84 1.28
N ALA A 55 -17.86 -12.13 0.94
CA ALA A 55 -16.75 -12.58 0.11
C ALA A 55 -16.75 -11.92 -1.28
N ARG A 56 -17.93 -11.76 -1.88
CA ARG A 56 -18.08 -11.05 -3.17
C ARG A 56 -17.66 -9.58 -3.08
N ARG A 57 -17.92 -8.90 -1.95
CA ARG A 57 -17.42 -7.53 -1.73
C ARG A 57 -15.90 -7.50 -1.61
N ASN A 58 -15.30 -8.50 -0.96
CA ASN A 58 -13.84 -8.64 -0.91
C ASN A 58 -13.24 -8.76 -2.32
N ASP A 59 -13.78 -9.66 -3.16
CA ASP A 59 -13.33 -9.84 -4.55
C ASP A 59 -13.50 -8.55 -5.38
N ALA A 60 -14.66 -7.90 -5.25
CA ALA A 60 -14.97 -6.68 -5.99
C ALA A 60 -14.05 -5.51 -5.59
N GLY A 61 -13.71 -5.42 -4.31
CA GLY A 61 -12.77 -4.45 -3.78
C GLY A 61 -11.35 -4.66 -4.29
N LEU A 62 -10.87 -5.91 -4.33
CA LEU A 62 -9.58 -6.25 -4.95
C LEU A 62 -9.58 -5.85 -6.43
N ALA A 63 -10.63 -6.21 -7.18
CA ALA A 63 -10.75 -5.84 -8.59
C ALA A 63 -10.74 -4.32 -8.79
N LEU A 64 -11.38 -3.55 -7.91
CA LEU A 64 -11.33 -2.08 -7.95
C LEU A 64 -9.92 -1.54 -7.72
N ALA A 65 -9.20 -2.06 -6.73
CA ALA A 65 -7.83 -1.65 -6.44
C ALA A 65 -6.88 -1.96 -7.62
N LEU A 66 -7.00 -3.15 -8.21
CA LEU A 66 -6.20 -3.56 -9.37
C LEU A 66 -6.47 -2.67 -10.60
N ARG A 67 -7.72 -2.25 -10.83
CA ARG A 67 -8.03 -1.27 -11.88
C ARG A 67 -7.37 0.08 -11.60
N ARG A 68 -7.43 0.56 -10.35
CA ARG A 68 -6.82 1.84 -9.95
C ARG A 68 -5.28 1.82 -9.98
N ALA A 69 -4.66 0.65 -9.83
CA ALA A 69 -3.22 0.49 -10.01
C ALA A 69 -2.73 0.80 -11.44
N ALA A 70 -3.62 0.88 -12.43
CA ALA A 70 -3.24 1.34 -13.77
C ALA A 70 -2.85 2.83 -13.79
N THR A 71 -3.32 3.63 -12.82
CA THR A 71 -3.12 5.09 -12.78
C THR A 71 -2.55 5.61 -11.46
N ALA A 72 -2.31 4.74 -10.46
CA ALA A 72 -1.71 5.12 -9.18
C ALA A 72 -0.20 5.37 -9.35
N GLY A 73 0.18 6.62 -9.62
CA GLY A 73 1.57 7.04 -9.79
C GLY A 73 2.27 7.52 -8.52
N ASP A 74 1.51 7.75 -7.44
CA ASP A 74 2.01 8.36 -6.21
C ASP A 74 1.31 7.81 -4.95
N TYR A 75 1.77 8.28 -3.79
CA TYR A 75 1.20 7.89 -2.49
C TYR A 75 -0.29 8.25 -2.34
N PRO A 76 -0.75 9.49 -2.67
CA PRO A 76 -2.18 9.80 -2.67
C PRO A 76 -3.02 8.85 -3.51
N GLY A 77 -2.59 8.50 -4.72
CA GLY A 77 -3.29 7.57 -5.60
C GLY A 77 -3.38 6.17 -5.00
N TYR A 78 -2.27 5.66 -4.45
CA TYR A 78 -2.24 4.40 -3.69
C TYR A 78 -3.23 4.44 -2.50
N LEU A 79 -3.13 5.47 -1.67
CA LEU A 79 -3.91 5.58 -0.44
C LEU A 79 -5.42 5.62 -0.71
N TRP A 80 -5.85 6.41 -1.69
CA TRP A 80 -7.27 6.50 -2.05
C TRP A 80 -7.79 5.26 -2.76
N ALA A 81 -6.93 4.53 -3.47
CA ALA A 81 -7.30 3.22 -4.01
C ALA A 81 -7.56 2.22 -2.89
N MET A 82 -6.67 2.12 -1.91
CA MET A 82 -6.83 1.22 -0.76
C MET A 82 -8.02 1.62 0.12
N ARG A 83 -8.20 2.91 0.45
CA ARG A 83 -9.37 3.38 1.20
C ARG A 83 -10.68 3.12 0.47
N GLY A 84 -10.69 3.22 -0.86
CA GLY A 84 -11.87 2.87 -1.66
C GLY A 84 -12.19 1.37 -1.65
N TYR A 85 -11.16 0.51 -1.56
CA TYR A 85 -11.37 -0.92 -1.31
C TYR A 85 -12.00 -1.12 0.06
N VAL A 86 -11.40 -0.62 1.15
CA VAL A 86 -11.94 -0.73 2.51
C VAL A 86 -13.41 -0.27 2.58
N ALA A 87 -13.72 0.89 2.00
CA ALA A 87 -15.09 1.43 1.98
C ALA A 87 -16.10 0.55 1.23
N SER A 88 -15.64 -0.29 0.28
CA SER A 88 -16.54 -1.17 -0.50
C SER A 88 -17.22 -2.25 0.33
N PHE A 89 -16.73 -2.54 1.54
CA PHE A 89 -17.40 -3.42 2.49
C PHE A 89 -18.67 -2.81 3.07
N ASN A 90 -18.77 -1.47 3.12
CA ASN A 90 -19.83 -0.76 3.83
C ASN A 90 -19.98 -1.25 5.28
N ASP A 91 -18.83 -1.44 5.96
CA ASP A 91 -18.71 -1.95 7.32
C ASP A 91 -17.77 -1.03 8.11
N GLY A 92 -18.27 -0.47 9.22
CA GLY A 92 -17.51 0.44 10.07
C GLY A 92 -16.40 -0.25 10.89
N HIS A 93 -16.37 -1.59 10.91
CA HIS A 93 -15.34 -2.35 11.62
C HIS A 93 -14.21 -2.84 10.70
N VAL A 94 -14.35 -2.66 9.38
CA VAL A 94 -13.30 -2.98 8.41
C VAL A 94 -12.46 -1.73 8.18
N ALA A 95 -11.17 -1.81 8.50
CA ALA A 95 -10.26 -0.68 8.45
C ALA A 95 -8.97 -1.02 7.70
N LEU A 96 -8.22 0.05 7.38
CA LEU A 96 -6.82 0.01 6.98
C LEU A 96 -6.09 1.07 7.80
N ASP A 97 -5.21 0.61 8.68
CA ASP A 97 -4.34 1.47 9.46
C ASP A 97 -2.96 1.56 8.80
N LEU A 98 -2.34 2.72 8.93
CA LEU A 98 -1.01 3.01 8.39
C LEU A 98 -0.12 3.45 9.53
N ASP A 99 1.03 2.81 9.67
CA ASP A 99 1.98 3.11 10.75
C ASP A 99 2.60 4.51 10.60
N GLN A 100 2.92 4.90 9.36
CA GLN A 100 3.59 6.17 9.05
C GLN A 100 2.99 6.82 7.81
N PRO A 101 1.78 7.41 7.90
CA PRO A 101 1.15 8.06 6.78
C PRO A 101 1.89 9.35 6.40
N ALA A 102 2.10 9.57 5.10
CA ALA A 102 2.58 10.86 4.61
C ALA A 102 1.44 11.89 4.52
N PRO A 103 1.71 13.19 4.72
CA PRO A 103 0.72 14.24 4.51
C PRO A 103 0.19 14.25 3.07
N LEU A 104 -1.11 14.49 2.92
CA LEU A 104 -1.74 14.69 1.62
C LEU A 104 -1.78 16.20 1.30
N PRO A 105 -1.51 16.62 0.05
CA PRO A 105 -1.57 18.02 -0.35
C PRO A 105 -3.03 18.48 -0.58
N ILE A 106 -3.87 18.34 0.44
CA ILE A 106 -5.29 18.70 0.38
C ILE A 106 -5.43 20.20 0.66
N ARG A 107 -6.15 20.91 -0.21
CA ARG A 107 -6.51 22.32 -0.04
C ARG A 107 -7.99 22.51 -0.36
N TRP A 108 -8.67 23.39 0.39
CA TRP A 108 -10.04 23.77 0.06
C TRP A 108 -10.07 24.45 -1.32
N PRO A 109 -10.95 24.03 -2.25
CA PRO A 109 -11.05 24.61 -3.59
C PRO A 109 -11.78 25.97 -3.64
N GLY A 110 -12.31 26.46 -2.52
CA GLY A 110 -12.79 27.85 -2.41
C GLY A 110 -14.26 28.10 -2.78
N PHE A 111 -15.10 27.07 -2.96
CA PHE A 111 -16.56 27.27 -3.09
C PHE A 111 -17.22 27.45 -1.68
N LEU A 112 -18.42 28.02 -1.60
CA LEU A 112 -19.19 28.31 -0.36
C LEU A 112 -18.59 29.38 0.59
N THR A 113 -18.05 30.47 0.05
CA THR A 113 -17.70 31.67 0.85
C THR A 113 -18.88 32.58 1.06
#